data_AF-F9VES8-F1
#
_entry.id   AF-F9VES8-F1
#
_cell.length_a   1.000
_cell.length_b   1.000
_cell.length_c   1.000
_cell.angle_alpha   90.00
_cell.angle_beta   90.00
_cell.angle_gamma   90.00
#
_symmetry.space_group_name_H-M   'P 1'
#
loop_
_entity.id
_entity.type
_entity.pdbx_description
1 polymer ?
#
loop_
_entity_poly.entity_id
_entity_poly.type
_entity_poly.pdbx_seq_one_letter_code
_entity_poly.pdbx_strand_id
1 'polypeptide(L)'
;MQQEKAKETVSENKPNPVVPPVIDEGNQTVDPGVDEPTPPKPPVTNPKPPVSPTNPYPPGQCTAYVWEYFGGAIPTYEGNAADWIRYANSGPAAGTIAVFPPGNQGAGSVGHVAVVISVSGSTMIIKEGNFNGGWGTTRECSTDGVSFIRP
;
A
#
# COMPACT_ATOMS: atom_id res chain seq x y z
N MET A 1 7.20 -52.38 40.58
CA MET A 1 6.87 -52.53 39.14
C MET A 1 7.24 -51.18 38.52
N GLN A 2 8.44 -50.95 37.95
CA GLN A 2 8.95 -51.37 36.62
C GLN A 2 7.86 -51.20 35.54
N GLN A 3 8.03 -50.49 34.41
CA GLN A 3 9.17 -50.32 33.47
C GLN A 3 9.20 -48.85 32.95
N GLU A 4 10.32 -48.15 32.67
CA GLU A 4 11.47 -48.33 31.76
C GLU A 4 11.26 -47.85 30.30
N LYS A 5 11.77 -46.62 30.04
CA LYS A 5 12.55 -46.08 28.88
C LYS A 5 12.22 -46.48 27.42
N ALA A 6 12.04 -45.44 26.59
CA ALA A 6 12.65 -45.34 25.25
C ALA A 6 13.07 -43.88 24.96
N LYS A 7 14.24 -43.74 24.32
CA LYS A 7 14.96 -42.52 23.92
C LYS A 7 14.97 -42.47 22.37
N GLU A 8 15.38 -41.32 21.82
CA GLU A 8 15.80 -41.03 20.41
C GLU A 8 14.70 -40.38 19.54
N THR A 9 14.94 -39.36 18.69
CA THR A 9 16.15 -38.62 18.26
C THR A 9 15.70 -37.29 17.63
N VAL A 10 16.53 -36.24 17.74
CA VAL A 10 16.42 -34.96 17.00
C VAL A 10 16.80 -35.18 15.54
N SER A 11 16.04 -34.62 14.59
CA SER A 11 16.47 -34.43 13.21
C SER A 11 16.38 -32.95 12.82
N GLU A 12 17.53 -32.40 12.48
CA GLU A 12 17.78 -31.01 12.08
C GLU A 12 17.40 -30.81 10.61
N ASN A 13 16.50 -29.87 10.31
CA ASN A 13 16.17 -29.50 8.93
C ASN A 13 17.06 -28.35 8.46
N LYS A 14 18.13 -28.68 7.75
CA LYS A 14 18.98 -27.74 7.01
C LYS A 14 18.36 -27.45 5.62
N PRO A 15 18.31 -26.20 5.13
CA PRO A 15 17.84 -25.89 3.78
C PRO A 15 18.83 -26.33 2.69
N ASN A 16 18.30 -26.82 1.57
CA ASN A 16 19.08 -27.17 0.37
C ASN A 16 19.25 -25.96 -0.57
N PRO A 17 20.38 -25.81 -1.28
CA PRO A 17 20.68 -24.66 -2.15
C PRO A 17 20.03 -24.78 -3.53
N VAL A 18 19.46 -23.68 -4.04
CA VAL A 18 18.92 -23.61 -5.41
C VAL A 18 19.98 -22.97 -6.34
N VAL A 19 20.44 -23.75 -7.31
CA VAL A 19 21.37 -23.37 -8.39
C VAL A 19 20.61 -22.73 -9.57
N PRO A 20 21.20 -21.77 -10.31
CA PRO A 20 20.57 -21.09 -11.45
C PRO A 20 20.60 -21.93 -12.75
N PRO A 21 19.67 -21.75 -13.70
CA PRO A 21 19.71 -22.47 -14.98
C PRO A 21 20.74 -21.89 -15.95
N VAL A 22 21.47 -22.81 -16.59
CA VAL A 22 22.53 -22.61 -17.59
C VAL A 22 21.93 -22.54 -19.00
N ILE A 23 22.55 -21.72 -19.85
CA ILE A 23 22.29 -21.48 -21.28
C ILE A 23 22.70 -22.66 -22.17
N ASP A 24 22.04 -22.83 -23.33
CA ASP A 24 22.53 -23.65 -24.46
C ASP A 24 22.47 -22.83 -25.77
N GLU A 25 23.61 -22.77 -26.45
CA GLU A 25 23.88 -21.98 -27.67
C GLU A 25 23.70 -22.83 -28.94
N GLY A 26 23.04 -22.26 -29.95
CA GLY A 26 22.78 -22.94 -31.22
C GLY A 26 22.72 -22.03 -32.46
N ASN A 27 23.77 -21.23 -32.65
CA ASN A 27 24.32 -20.70 -33.92
C ASN A 27 23.61 -19.58 -34.72
N GLN A 28 24.47 -18.72 -35.26
CA GLN A 28 24.29 -17.36 -35.77
C GLN A 28 24.19 -17.33 -37.30
N THR A 29 23.53 -16.30 -37.85
CA THR A 29 24.05 -15.56 -39.02
C THR A 29 23.71 -14.08 -38.86
N VAL A 30 24.74 -13.26 -38.87
CA VAL A 30 24.73 -11.79 -38.77
C VAL A 30 24.55 -11.13 -40.14
N ASP A 31 23.84 -10.00 -40.21
CA ASP A 31 24.18 -8.86 -41.08
C ASP A 31 23.62 -7.55 -40.47
N PRO A 32 24.32 -6.40 -40.58
CA PRO A 32 24.20 -5.27 -39.67
C PRO A 32 23.30 -4.15 -40.21
N GLY A 33 22.26 -3.80 -39.45
CA GLY A 33 21.41 -2.65 -39.71
C GLY A 33 21.24 -1.82 -38.45
N VAL A 34 22.13 -0.85 -38.28
CA VAL A 34 22.01 0.41 -37.51
C VAL A 34 21.04 0.39 -36.31
N ASP A 35 21.59 0.48 -35.10
CA ASP A 35 20.88 0.85 -33.87
C ASP A 35 19.94 2.06 -34.08
N GLU A 36 18.65 1.80 -34.26
CA GLU A 36 17.62 2.80 -33.98
C GLU A 36 17.18 2.56 -32.52
N PRO A 37 17.47 3.48 -31.59
CA PRO A 37 16.91 3.37 -30.24
C PRO A 37 15.39 3.46 -30.38
N THR A 38 14.68 2.39 -30.01
CA THR A 38 13.23 2.44 -29.85
C THR A 38 12.89 3.64 -28.96
N PRO A 39 11.98 4.55 -29.38
CA PRO A 39 11.64 5.71 -28.58
C PRO A 39 11.25 5.27 -27.17
N PRO A 40 11.70 5.98 -26.11
CA PRO A 40 11.24 5.68 -24.76
C PRO A 40 9.71 5.75 -24.75
N LYS A 41 9.08 4.68 -24.24
CA LYS A 41 7.64 4.68 -23.96
C LYS A 41 7.33 5.96 -23.17
N PRO A 42 6.38 6.81 -23.61
CA PRO A 42 6.06 8.03 -22.89
C PRO A 42 5.70 7.66 -21.43
N PRO A 43 6.11 8.47 -20.44
CA PRO A 43 5.73 8.22 -19.06
C PRO A 43 4.22 8.07 -19.02
N VAL A 44 3.74 7.01 -18.36
CA VAL A 44 2.32 6.81 -18.11
C VAL A 44 1.93 7.89 -17.11
N THR A 45 1.58 9.07 -17.62
CA THR A 45 1.02 10.13 -16.79
C THR A 45 -0.38 9.65 -16.42
N ASN A 46 -0.52 9.04 -15.24
CA ASN A 46 -1.84 8.82 -14.69
C ASN A 46 -2.53 10.19 -14.68
N PRO A 47 -3.66 10.36 -15.38
CA PRO A 47 -4.34 11.65 -15.43
C PRO A 47 -4.66 12.07 -13.99
N LYS A 48 -4.44 13.35 -13.69
CA LYS A 48 -4.83 13.93 -12.40
C LYS A 48 -6.33 13.63 -12.19
N PRO A 49 -6.74 13.02 -11.07
CA PRO A 49 -8.14 12.68 -10.87
C PRO A 49 -9.00 13.95 -10.86
N PRO A 50 -10.27 13.88 -11.31
CA PRO A 50 -11.16 15.02 -11.34
C PRO A 50 -11.48 15.51 -9.93
N VAL A 51 -11.84 16.78 -9.78
CA VAL A 51 -12.39 17.32 -8.53
C VAL A 51 -13.91 17.32 -8.60
N SER A 52 -14.57 16.95 -7.50
CA SER A 52 -16.04 16.94 -7.40
C SER A 52 -16.53 18.12 -6.56
N PRO A 53 -17.62 18.82 -6.95
CA PRO A 53 -18.17 19.94 -6.19
C PRO A 53 -18.93 19.51 -4.93
N THR A 54 -19.28 18.23 -4.83
CA THR A 54 -19.96 17.60 -3.69
C THR A 54 -19.21 16.34 -3.30
N ASN A 55 -19.39 15.86 -2.06
CA ASN A 55 -18.73 14.64 -1.59
C ASN A 55 -19.15 13.46 -2.48
N PRO A 56 -18.22 12.84 -3.24
CA PRO A 56 -18.55 11.75 -4.15
C PRO A 56 -18.61 10.40 -3.43
N TYR A 57 -18.25 10.33 -2.15
CA TYR A 57 -18.15 9.09 -1.40
C TYR A 57 -19.42 8.79 -0.60
N PRO A 58 -19.74 7.50 -0.36
CA PRO A 58 -20.94 7.15 0.41
C PRO A 58 -20.91 7.76 1.83
N PRO A 59 -22.00 8.39 2.29
CA PRO A 59 -22.08 8.99 3.62
C PRO A 59 -21.71 8.00 4.72
N GLY A 60 -20.97 8.48 5.72
CA GLY A 60 -20.54 7.65 6.84
C GLY A 60 -19.39 6.70 6.51
N GLN A 61 -18.73 6.78 5.36
CA GLN A 61 -17.52 6.01 5.06
C GLN A 61 -16.24 6.78 5.37
N CYS A 62 -15.13 6.06 5.55
CA CYS A 62 -13.82 6.67 5.82
C CYS A 62 -13.35 7.59 4.68
N THR A 63 -13.64 7.24 3.42
CA THR A 63 -13.38 8.06 2.24
C THR A 63 -14.19 9.36 2.26
N ALA A 64 -15.47 9.29 2.67
CA ALA A 64 -16.32 10.47 2.84
C ALA A 64 -15.78 11.40 3.94
N TYR A 65 -15.32 10.85 5.07
CA TYR A 65 -14.71 11.63 6.14
C TYR A 65 -13.46 12.38 5.67
N VAL A 66 -12.55 11.71 4.96
CA VAL A 66 -11.32 12.34 4.45
C VAL A 66 -11.66 13.50 3.51
N TRP A 67 -12.61 13.31 2.59
CA TRP A 67 -13.05 14.37 1.68
C TRP A 67 -13.63 15.57 2.43
N GLU A 68 -14.48 15.32 3.43
CA GLU A 68 -15.07 16.36 4.29
C GLU A 68 -14.01 17.11 5.12
N TYR A 69 -13.01 16.40 5.64
CA TYR A 69 -11.93 17.00 6.41
C TYR A 69 -11.18 18.07 5.58
N PHE A 70 -10.94 17.78 4.30
CA PHE A 70 -10.30 18.72 3.38
C PHE A 70 -11.28 19.71 2.73
N GLY A 71 -12.56 19.71 3.12
CA GLY A 71 -13.57 20.62 2.57
C GLY A 71 -13.73 20.51 1.05
N GLY A 72 -13.52 19.33 0.48
CA GLY A 72 -13.57 19.09 -0.97
C GLY A 72 -12.34 19.55 -1.76
N ALA A 73 -11.26 19.95 -1.09
CA ALA A 73 -10.01 20.35 -1.74
C ALA A 73 -9.11 19.18 -2.20
N ILE A 74 -9.66 17.97 -2.30
CA ILE A 74 -8.92 16.78 -2.79
C ILE A 74 -9.52 16.27 -4.10
N PRO A 75 -8.71 15.66 -4.98
CA PRO A 75 -9.21 14.92 -6.13
C PRO A 75 -10.18 13.78 -5.73
N THR A 76 -10.98 13.37 -6.70
CA THR A 76 -11.88 12.21 -6.58
C THR A 76 -11.08 10.96 -6.86
N TYR A 77 -10.65 10.31 -5.79
CA TYR A 77 -9.95 9.03 -5.83
C TYR A 77 -10.97 7.89 -5.91
N GLU A 78 -10.96 7.14 -7.00
CA GLU A 78 -12.00 6.14 -7.23
C GLU A 78 -11.73 4.83 -6.48
N GLY A 79 -12.77 4.03 -6.28
CA GLY A 79 -12.68 2.72 -5.64
C GLY A 79 -12.76 2.78 -4.12
N ASN A 80 -12.45 1.65 -3.50
CA ASN A 80 -12.41 1.50 -2.05
C ASN A 80 -11.17 2.18 -1.46
N ALA A 81 -11.12 2.26 -0.13
CA ALA A 81 -10.02 2.87 0.59
C ALA A 81 -8.64 2.29 0.21
N ALA A 82 -8.51 0.96 0.10
CA ALA A 82 -7.26 0.32 -0.32
C ALA A 82 -6.82 0.72 -1.75
N ASP A 83 -7.77 0.95 -2.65
CA ASP A 83 -7.50 1.25 -4.07
C ASP A 83 -6.83 2.63 -4.23
N TRP A 84 -6.93 3.50 -3.22
CA TRP A 84 -6.32 4.82 -3.23
C TRP A 84 -4.78 4.75 -3.21
N ILE A 85 -4.20 3.58 -2.92
CA ILE A 85 -2.74 3.37 -2.98
C ILE A 85 -2.16 3.75 -4.36
N ARG A 86 -2.93 3.64 -5.45
CA ARG A 86 -2.50 4.05 -6.80
C ARG A 86 -2.20 5.55 -6.94
N TYR A 87 -2.64 6.36 -5.97
CA TYR A 87 -2.43 7.80 -5.90
C TYR A 87 -1.34 8.20 -4.89
N ALA A 88 -0.71 7.21 -4.22
CA ALA A 88 0.35 7.48 -3.27
C ALA A 88 1.52 8.21 -3.96
N ASN A 89 1.90 9.36 -3.40
CA ASN A 89 2.86 10.28 -4.00
C ASN A 89 3.79 10.94 -2.97
N SER A 90 3.71 10.52 -1.71
CA SER A 90 4.49 11.11 -0.63
C SER A 90 4.87 10.09 0.45
N GLY A 91 5.71 10.50 1.39
CA GLY A 91 5.91 9.83 2.67
C GLY A 91 4.96 10.33 3.77
N PRO A 92 5.11 9.81 5.00
CA PRO A 92 4.30 10.23 6.15
C PRO A 92 4.56 11.70 6.49
N ALA A 93 3.50 12.51 6.51
CA ALA A 93 3.56 13.89 6.96
C ALA A 93 2.17 14.37 7.40
N ALA A 94 2.12 15.36 8.30
CA ALA A 94 0.88 16.05 8.62
C ALA A 94 0.20 16.61 7.35
N GLY A 95 -1.13 16.52 7.31
CA GLY A 95 -1.96 16.93 6.18
C GLY A 95 -1.94 15.98 4.98
N THR A 96 -1.33 14.80 5.11
CA THR A 96 -1.45 13.72 4.10
C THR A 96 -2.62 12.80 4.42
N ILE A 97 -3.01 11.99 3.44
CA ILE A 97 -3.95 10.89 3.60
C ILE A 97 -3.13 9.61 3.76
N ALA A 98 -3.33 8.92 4.88
CA ALA A 98 -2.82 7.58 5.12
C ALA A 98 -3.77 6.55 4.48
N VAL A 99 -3.22 5.66 3.66
CA VAL A 99 -3.91 4.54 3.02
C VAL A 99 -3.44 3.24 3.66
N PHE A 100 -4.35 2.57 4.37
CA PHE A 100 -4.13 1.30 5.01
C PHE A 100 -4.64 0.17 4.10
N PRO A 101 -3.78 -0.76 3.67
CA PRO A 101 -4.23 -1.93 2.94
C PRO A 101 -5.06 -2.86 3.84
N PRO A 102 -5.83 -3.80 3.28
CA PRO A 102 -6.65 -4.72 4.05
C PRO A 102 -5.84 -5.50 5.10
N GLY A 103 -6.37 -5.61 6.31
CA GLY A 103 -5.71 -6.29 7.43
C GLY A 103 -4.61 -5.48 8.13
N ASN A 104 -4.20 -4.33 7.59
CA ASN A 104 -3.19 -3.49 8.25
C ASN A 104 -3.81 -2.65 9.37
N GLN A 105 -3.27 -2.76 10.58
CA GLN A 105 -3.62 -1.90 11.72
C GLN A 105 -5.15 -1.78 11.99
N GLY A 106 -5.87 -2.88 11.80
CA GLY A 106 -7.32 -2.98 11.99
C GLY A 106 -8.18 -2.65 10.78
N ALA A 107 -7.58 -2.31 9.62
CA ALA A 107 -8.33 -2.07 8.40
C ALA A 107 -9.10 -3.32 7.94
N GLY A 108 -10.36 -3.13 7.55
CA GLY A 108 -11.22 -4.19 7.02
C GLY A 108 -10.81 -4.67 5.63
N SER A 109 -11.63 -5.54 5.01
CA SER A 109 -11.35 -6.15 3.70
C SER A 109 -11.23 -5.15 2.55
N VAL A 110 -11.81 -3.97 2.67
CA VAL A 110 -11.77 -2.90 1.66
C VAL A 110 -10.65 -1.87 1.92
N GLY A 111 -9.81 -2.11 2.93
CA GLY A 111 -8.82 -1.17 3.43
C GLY A 111 -9.42 -0.06 4.28
N HIS A 112 -8.61 0.96 4.57
CA HIS A 112 -9.03 2.14 5.33
C HIS A 112 -8.23 3.38 4.93
N VAL A 113 -8.83 4.56 5.05
CA VAL A 113 -8.13 5.84 4.84
C VAL A 113 -8.39 6.79 5.99
N ALA A 114 -7.38 7.58 6.34
CA ALA A 114 -7.43 8.56 7.40
C ALA A 114 -6.56 9.78 7.09
N VAL A 115 -6.79 10.90 7.77
CA VAL A 115 -5.94 12.08 7.66
C VAL A 115 -4.84 12.03 8.71
N VAL A 116 -3.60 12.24 8.29
CA VAL A 116 -2.45 12.34 9.20
C VAL A 116 -2.43 13.73 9.84
N ILE A 117 -2.50 13.79 11.17
CA ILE A 117 -2.47 15.02 11.95
C ILE A 117 -1.05 15.38 12.38
N SER A 118 -0.27 14.38 12.78
CA SER A 118 1.14 14.55 13.13
C SER A 118 1.93 13.27 12.89
N VAL A 119 3.25 13.40 12.75
CA VAL A 119 4.19 12.29 12.59
C VAL A 119 5.36 12.52 13.53
N SER A 120 5.80 11.45 14.20
CA SER A 120 6.98 11.42 15.06
C SER A 120 7.70 10.08 14.86
N GLY A 121 8.81 10.11 14.12
CA GLY A 121 9.53 8.89 13.74
C GLY A 121 8.65 7.95 12.90
N SER A 122 8.51 6.70 13.34
CA SER A 122 7.67 5.67 12.72
C SER A 122 6.22 5.65 13.23
N THR A 123 5.82 6.67 14.00
CA THR A 123 4.48 6.78 14.59
C THR A 123 3.78 8.00 14.03
N MET A 124 2.45 7.91 13.88
CA MET A 124 1.60 9.02 13.45
C MET A 124 0.31 9.09 14.26
N ILE A 125 -0.20 10.30 14.46
CA ILE A 125 -1.57 10.52 14.91
C ILE A 125 -2.44 10.73 13.68
N ILE A 126 -3.48 9.92 13.54
CA ILE A 126 -4.46 10.04 12.47
C ILE A 126 -5.80 10.55 13.01
N LYS A 127 -6.61 11.11 12.12
CA LYS A 127 -8.01 11.44 12.33
C LYS A 127 -8.86 10.80 11.25
N GLU A 128 -9.90 10.08 11.64
CA GLU A 128 -10.62 9.18 10.74
C GLU A 128 -12.13 9.16 11.03
N GLY A 129 -12.89 8.61 10.07
CA GLY A 129 -14.32 8.36 10.20
C GLY A 129 -14.64 6.90 9.96
N ASN A 130 -15.67 6.43 10.66
CA ASN A 130 -16.23 5.08 10.60
C ASN A 130 -15.25 3.94 10.92
N PHE A 131 -14.12 4.25 11.56
CA PHE A 131 -13.32 3.23 12.24
C PHE A 131 -13.92 3.00 13.63
N ASN A 132 -14.28 1.75 13.95
CA ASN A 132 -15.00 1.39 15.19
C ASN A 132 -16.27 2.23 15.48
N GLY A 133 -16.93 2.77 14.45
CA GLY A 133 -18.17 3.55 14.58
C GLY A 133 -18.00 5.02 14.99
N GLY A 134 -16.78 5.53 15.13
CA GLY A 134 -16.52 6.94 15.45
C GLY A 134 -16.53 7.86 14.21
N TRP A 135 -16.80 9.16 14.40
CA TRP A 135 -16.65 10.17 13.34
C TRP A 135 -15.71 11.29 13.79
N GLY A 136 -14.57 11.43 13.12
CA GLY A 136 -13.53 12.37 13.52
C GLY A 136 -12.76 11.97 14.77
N THR A 137 -12.70 10.67 15.06
CA THR A 137 -11.89 10.11 16.15
C THR A 137 -10.41 10.16 15.78
N THR A 138 -9.56 10.28 16.80
CA THR A 138 -8.10 10.24 16.64
C THR A 138 -7.50 9.01 17.30
N ARG A 139 -6.48 8.43 16.69
CA ARG A 139 -5.67 7.40 17.31
C ARG A 139 -4.23 7.44 16.82
N GLU A 140 -3.36 6.83 17.60
CA GLU A 140 -1.97 6.58 17.23
C GLU A 140 -1.88 5.33 16.34
N CYS A 141 -1.00 5.38 15.34
CA CYS A 141 -0.75 4.31 14.38
C CYS A 141 0.75 4.26 14.04
N SER A 142 1.23 3.10 13.59
CA SER A 142 2.53 2.99 12.94
C SER A 142 2.44 3.49 11.49
N THR A 143 3.52 4.04 10.96
CA THR A 143 3.66 4.33 9.52
C THR A 143 3.95 3.06 8.69
N ASP A 144 4.26 1.93 9.34
CA ASP A 144 4.63 0.69 8.65
C ASP A 144 3.47 0.10 7.85
N GLY A 145 3.76 -0.28 6.60
CA GLY A 145 2.77 -0.84 5.69
C GLY A 145 1.66 0.14 5.28
N VAL A 146 1.87 1.46 5.49
CA VAL A 146 0.94 2.52 5.11
C VAL A 146 1.49 3.28 3.90
N SER A 147 0.63 3.60 2.95
CA SER A 147 0.97 4.49 1.82
C SER A 147 0.39 5.87 2.04
N PHE A 148 1.04 6.92 1.51
CA PHE A 148 0.65 8.30 1.78
C PHE A 148 0.37 9.09 0.51
N ILE A 149 -0.72 9.85 0.54
CA ILE A 149 -1.12 10.75 -0.54
C ILE A 149 -1.04 12.17 -0.01
N ARG A 150 -0.28 13.02 -0.69
CA ARG A 150 -0.39 14.47 -0.59
C ARG A 150 -1.47 14.94 -1.56
N PRO A 151 -2.61 15.45 -1.04
CA PRO A 151 -3.75 15.86 -1.88
C PRO A 151 -3.46 17.05 -2.78
#